data_AF-A0A935LDQ4-F1
#
_entry.id   AF-A0A935LDQ4-F1
#
_cell.length_a   1.000
_cell.length_b   1.000
_cell.length_c   1.000
_cell.angle_alpha   90.00
_cell.angle_beta   90.00
_cell.angle_gamma   90.00
#
_symmetry.space_group_name_H-M   'P 1'
#
loop_
_entity.id
_entity.type
_entity.pdbx_description
1 polymer ?
#
loop_
_entity_poly.entity_id
_entity_poly.type
_entity_poly.pdbx_seq_one_letter_code
_entity_poly.pdbx_strand_id
1 'polypeptide(L)'
;MVLDEPSSSLDEAGDIAVLRAIAQFKAMGTTFVVITHRTHVLQVADKMLILRDGTVQAFGPTKDVIAALNKAAQQANAAATTAPAPAAAPSATPLIAQAQA
;
A
#
# COMPACT_ATOMS: atom_id res chain seq x y z
N MET A 1 13.20 -16.25 -15.08
CA MET A 1 14.01 -15.01 -15.16
C MET A 1 13.66 -14.10 -14.00
N VAL A 2 14.61 -13.31 -13.52
CA VAL A 2 14.38 -12.30 -12.48
C VAL A 2 14.58 -10.92 -13.12
N LEU A 3 13.61 -10.03 -12.93
CA LEU A 3 13.62 -8.67 -13.45
C LEU A 3 13.55 -7.72 -12.26
N ASP A 4 14.61 -6.94 -12.05
CA ASP A 4 14.66 -5.91 -11.01
C ASP A 4 14.42 -4.54 -11.64
N GLU A 5 13.29 -3.93 -11.30
CA GLU A 5 12.81 -2.66 -11.84
C GLU A 5 12.94 -2.53 -13.39
N PRO A 6 12.34 -3.46 -14.18
CA PRO A 6 12.54 -3.53 -15.64
C PRO A 6 12.01 -2.33 -16.42
N SER A 7 11.14 -1.53 -15.81
CA SER A 7 10.53 -0.32 -16.36
C SER A 7 11.22 0.97 -15.93
N SER A 8 12.32 0.89 -15.16
CA SER A 8 13.00 2.09 -14.68
C SER A 8 13.54 2.87 -15.88
N SER A 9 13.01 4.09 -16.11
CA SER A 9 13.26 4.98 -17.26
C SER A 9 12.37 4.81 -18.49
N LEU A 10 11.34 3.95 -18.44
CA LEU A 10 10.38 3.83 -19.54
C LEU A 10 9.17 4.75 -19.34
N ASP A 11 8.69 5.29 -20.46
CA ASP A 11 7.41 5.96 -20.56
C ASP A 11 6.26 4.94 -20.61
N GLU A 12 5.02 5.43 -20.71
CA GLU A 12 3.82 4.57 -20.70
C GLU A 12 3.81 3.56 -21.86
N ALA A 13 4.29 3.97 -23.04
CA ALA A 13 4.39 3.07 -24.18
C ALA A 13 5.42 1.96 -23.95
N GLY A 14 6.57 2.29 -23.36
CA GLY A 14 7.59 1.33 -22.95
C GLY A 14 7.08 0.33 -21.92
N ASP A 15 6.34 0.79 -20.91
CA ASP A 15 5.72 -0.08 -19.90
C ASP A 15 4.79 -1.12 -20.55
N ILE A 16 3.92 -0.68 -21.47
CA ILE A 16 3.00 -1.56 -22.19
C ILE A 16 3.76 -2.59 -23.02
N ALA A 17 4.86 -2.19 -23.66
CA ALA A 17 5.69 -3.10 -24.46
C ALA A 17 6.34 -4.19 -23.59
N VAL A 18 6.88 -3.81 -22.41
CA VAL A 18 7.46 -4.76 -21.46
C VAL A 18 6.40 -5.75 -20.96
N LEU A 19 5.20 -5.27 -20.58
CA LEU A 19 4.12 -6.14 -20.13
C LEU A 19 3.68 -7.13 -21.22
N ARG A 20 3.60 -6.67 -22.47
CA ARG A 20 3.27 -7.53 -23.61
C ARG A 20 4.33 -8.61 -23.81
N ALA A 21 5.61 -8.26 -23.73
CA ALA A 21 6.70 -9.23 -23.83
C ALA A 21 6.63 -10.29 -22.71
N ILE A 22 6.46 -9.86 -21.46
CA ILE A 22 6.30 -10.77 -20.32
C ILE A 22 5.11 -11.71 -20.54
N ALA A 23 3.96 -11.20 -20.99
CA ALA A 23 2.79 -12.02 -21.25
C ALA A 23 3.03 -13.07 -22.35
N GLN A 24 3.74 -12.72 -23.43
CA GLN A 24 4.09 -13.65 -24.50
C GLN A 24 5.01 -14.78 -24.00
N PHE A 25 6.09 -14.45 -23.31
CA PHE A 25 7.01 -15.45 -22.79
C PHE A 25 6.38 -16.32 -21.70
N LYS A 26 5.50 -15.75 -20.87
CA LYS A 26 4.69 -16.50 -19.92
C LYS A 26 3.80 -17.52 -20.63
N ALA A 27 3.17 -17.16 -21.74
CA ALA A 27 2.37 -18.09 -22.56
C ALA A 27 3.21 -19.24 -23.14
N MET A 28 4.52 -19.02 -23.32
CA MET A 28 5.49 -20.06 -23.71
C MET A 28 5.99 -20.91 -22.52
N GLY A 29 5.44 -20.73 -21.32
CA GLY A 29 5.82 -21.49 -20.11
C GLY A 29 7.01 -20.92 -19.35
N THR A 30 7.43 -19.69 -19.63
CA THR A 30 8.54 -19.05 -18.92
C THR A 30 8.08 -18.44 -17.60
N THR A 31 8.73 -18.80 -16.50
CA THR A 31 8.47 -18.19 -15.19
C THR A 31 9.27 -16.88 -15.02
N PHE A 32 8.58 -15.82 -14.62
CA PHE A 32 9.16 -14.52 -14.29
C PHE A 32 8.98 -14.20 -12.80
N VAL A 33 10.01 -13.62 -12.20
CA VAL A 33 9.95 -12.93 -10.92
C VAL A 33 10.27 -11.47 -11.19
N VAL A 34 9.34 -10.57 -10.86
CA VAL A 34 9.50 -9.14 -11.11
C VAL A 34 9.48 -8.40 -9.78
N ILE A 35 10.52 -7.61 -9.54
CA ILE A 35 10.65 -6.73 -8.39
C ILE A 35 10.36 -5.32 -8.90
N THR A 36 9.26 -4.73 -8.46
CA THR A 36 8.93 -3.34 -8.79
C THR A 36 7.91 -2.76 -7.82
N HIS A 37 7.93 -1.44 -7.67
CA HIS A 37 6.89 -0.69 -6.97
C HIS A 37 5.75 -0.22 -7.90
N ARG A 38 5.82 -0.48 -9.22
CA ARG A 38 4.80 -0.08 -10.19
C ARG A 38 3.61 -1.04 -10.21
N THR A 39 2.40 -0.50 -10.25
CA THR A 39 1.15 -1.28 -10.23
C THR A 39 0.77 -1.90 -11.58
N HIS A 40 1.32 -1.43 -12.70
CA HIS A 40 0.96 -1.95 -14.02
C HIS A 40 1.32 -3.44 -14.21
N VAL A 41 2.40 -3.92 -13.57
CA VAL A 41 2.81 -5.33 -13.62
C VAL A 41 1.78 -6.28 -12.99
N LEU A 42 0.93 -5.76 -12.11
CA LEU A 42 -0.09 -6.55 -11.42
C LEU A 42 -1.12 -7.13 -12.39
N GLN A 43 -1.26 -6.56 -13.58
CA GLN A 43 -2.15 -7.06 -14.62
C GLN A 43 -1.71 -8.42 -15.19
N VAL A 44 -0.40 -8.71 -15.17
CA VAL A 44 0.18 -9.94 -15.75
C VAL A 44 0.70 -10.91 -14.69
N ALA A 45 0.81 -10.48 -13.43
CA ALA A 45 1.33 -11.26 -12.31
C ALA A 45 0.27 -12.24 -11.76
N ASP A 46 0.63 -13.52 -11.66
CA ASP A 46 -0.25 -14.55 -11.06
C ASP A 46 -0.23 -14.54 -9.54
N LYS A 47 0.95 -14.27 -8.96
CA LYS A 47 1.18 -14.24 -7.51
C LYS A 47 1.90 -12.95 -7.13
N MET A 48 1.64 -12.48 -5.92
CA MET A 48 2.28 -11.34 -5.30
C MET A 48 2.92 -11.75 -3.98
N LEU A 49 4.15 -11.27 -3.76
CA LEU A 49 4.85 -11.31 -2.48
C LEU A 49 5.04 -9.87 -2.00
N ILE A 50 4.69 -9.60 -0.74
CA ILE A 50 4.99 -8.33 -0.09
C ILE A 50 6.07 -8.58 0.94
N LEU A 51 7.19 -7.89 0.75
CA LEU A 51 8.31 -7.88 1.69
C LEU A 51 8.36 -6.53 2.38
N ARG A 52 8.49 -6.54 3.71
CA ARG A 52 8.68 -5.34 4.53
C ARG A 52 9.71 -5.65 5.60
N ASP A 53 10.75 -4.81 5.70
CA ASP A 53 11.82 -4.96 6.69
C ASP A 53 12.44 -6.37 6.67
N GLY A 54 12.68 -6.91 5.46
CA GLY A 54 13.22 -8.27 5.27
C GLY A 54 12.26 -9.41 5.60
N THR A 55 11.02 -9.12 6.02
CA THR A 55 10.02 -10.11 6.41
C THR A 55 8.89 -10.19 5.39
N VAL A 56 8.44 -11.41 5.10
CA VAL A 56 7.28 -11.64 4.23
C VAL A 56 6.01 -11.25 4.99
N GLN A 57 5.33 -10.21 4.53
CA GLN A 57 4.07 -9.74 5.10
C GLN A 57 2.87 -10.45 4.46
N ALA A 58 2.95 -10.75 3.17
CA ALA A 58 1.89 -11.45 2.45
C ALA A 58 2.46 -12.21 1.24
N PHE A 59 1.86 -13.35 0.92
CA PHE A 59 2.14 -14.10 -0.30
C PHE A 59 0.89 -14.83 -0.77
N GLY A 60 0.57 -14.75 -2.05
CA GLY A 60 -0.59 -15.45 -2.60
C GLY A 60 -0.96 -14.99 -4.00
N PRO A 61 -2.14 -15.39 -4.50
CA PRO A 61 -2.68 -14.85 -5.75
C PRO A 61 -2.77 -13.32 -5.68
N THR A 62 -2.36 -12.65 -6.76
CA THR A 62 -2.27 -11.18 -6.82
C THR A 62 -3.56 -10.50 -6.35
N LYS A 63 -4.72 -11.01 -6.78
CA LYS A 63 -6.03 -10.47 -6.42
C LYS A 63 -6.32 -10.54 -4.91
N ASP A 64 -5.98 -11.66 -4.28
CA ASP A 64 -6.26 -11.90 -2.87
C ASP A 64 -5.38 -11.01 -1.99
N VAL A 65 -4.11 -10.86 -2.37
CA VAL A 65 -3.17 -9.99 -1.65
C VAL A 65 -3.59 -8.52 -1.75
N ILE A 66 -4.01 -8.06 -2.94
CA ILE A 66 -4.54 -6.69 -3.12
C ILE A 66 -5.81 -6.47 -2.29
N ALA A 67 -6.74 -7.44 -2.28
CA ALA A 67 -7.96 -7.34 -1.50
C ALA A 67 -7.66 -7.22 0.01
N ALA A 68 -6.71 -8.02 0.50
CA ALA A 68 -6.26 -7.96 1.90
C ALA A 68 -5.64 -6.60 2.24
N LEU A 69 -4.78 -6.05 1.36
CA LEU A 69 -4.19 -4.72 1.54
C LEU A 69 -5.25 -3.62 1.60
N ASN A 70 -6.20 -3.63 0.67
CA ASN A 70 -7.26 -2.61 0.61
C ASN A 70 -8.13 -2.64 1.87
N LYS A 71 -8.47 -3.83 2.37
CA LYS A 71 -9.22 -4.00 3.62
C LYS A 71 -8.44 -3.46 4.81
N ALA A 72 -7.15 -3.76 4.91
CA ALA A 72 -6.30 -3.25 5.98
C ALA A 72 -6.18 -1.71 5.96
N ALA A 73 -6.03 -1.12 4.77
CA ALA A 73 -5.98 0.33 4.60
C ALA A 73 -7.30 1.02 5.01
N GLN A 74 -8.45 0.44 4.64
CA GLN A 74 -9.77 0.95 5.05
C GLN A 74 -9.96 0.90 6.57
N GLN A 75 -9.53 -0.17 7.22
CA GLN A 75 -9.62 -0.32 8.67
C GLN A 75 -8.72 0.70 9.41
N ALA A 76 -7.51 0.93 8.91
CA ALA A 76 -6.61 1.95 9.46
C ALA A 76 -7.20 3.37 9.34
N ASN A 77 -7.81 3.69 8.19
CA ASN A 77 -8.44 4.99 7.96
C ASN A 77 -9.71 5.21 8.80
N ALA A 78 -10.49 4.14 9.03
CA ALA A 78 -11.68 4.19 9.89
C ALA A 78 -11.30 4.41 11.37
N ALA A 79 -10.26 3.73 11.87
CA ALA A 79 -9.79 3.91 13.24
C ALA A 79 -9.26 5.34 13.50
N ALA A 80 -8.63 5.97 12.50
CA ALA A 80 -8.15 7.35 12.58
C ALA A 80 -9.28 8.40 12.58
N THR A 81 -10.47 8.06 12.07
CA THR A 81 -11.63 8.97 12.04
C THR A 81 -12.58 8.82 13.23
N THR A 82 -12.47 7.73 14.00
CA THR A 82 -13.28 7.49 15.21
C THR A 82 -12.59 7.83 16.54
N ALA A 83 -11.37 8.40 16.52
CA ALA A 83 -10.79 8.95 17.75
C ALA A 83 -11.62 10.17 18.20
N PRO A 84 -12.28 10.14 19.38
CA PRO A 84 -13.04 11.29 19.84
C PRO A 84 -12.06 12.44 20.07
N ALA A 85 -12.33 13.59 19.45
CA ALA A 85 -11.81 14.86 19.96
C ALA A 85 -12.10 14.89 21.47
N PRO A 86 -11.14 15.28 22.33
CA PRO A 86 -11.44 15.45 23.75
C PRO A 86 -12.45 16.60 23.86
N ALA A 87 -13.72 16.21 24.01
CA ALA A 87 -14.82 17.10 24.27
C ALA A 87 -14.54 17.83 25.57
N ALA A 88 -14.67 19.15 25.49
CA ALA A 88 -14.64 20.06 26.61
C ALA A 88 -15.44 19.53 27.81
N ALA A 89 -14.84 19.58 28.99
CA ALA A 89 -15.57 19.50 30.25
C ALA A 89 -15.62 20.91 30.89
N PRO A 90 -16.82 21.39 31.29
CA PRO A 90 -17.05 22.70 31.89
C PRO A 90 -16.85 22.67 33.43
N SER A 91 -17.03 23.83 34.07
CA SER A 91 -17.02 24.13 35.54
C SER A 91 -15.64 24.47 36.12
N ALA A 92 -15.40 25.54 36.89
CA ALA A 92 -16.28 26.36 37.71
C ALA A 92 -15.66 27.76 37.97
N THR A 93 -16.51 28.78 38.00
CA THR A 93 -16.36 30.03 38.79
C THR A 93 -17.15 29.82 40.10
N PRO A 94 -16.88 30.43 41.28
CA PRO A 94 -16.05 31.61 41.63
C PRO A 94 -15.08 31.37 42.83
N LEU A 95 -14.24 32.34 43.22
CA LEU A 95 -14.18 32.93 44.57
C LEU A 95 -12.99 33.93 44.72
N ILE A 96 -13.35 35.22 44.80
CA ILE A 96 -12.82 36.27 45.70
C ILE A 96 -11.52 35.99 46.48
N ALA A 97 -10.48 36.82 46.27
CA ALA A 97 -9.85 37.71 47.27
C ALA A 97 -8.34 37.95 47.08
N GLN A 98 -7.94 39.20 47.35
CA GLN A 98 -6.60 39.74 47.67
C GLN A 98 -5.73 40.18 46.48
N ALA A 99 -4.95 41.27 46.49
CA ALA A 99 -4.87 42.54 47.20
C ALA A 99 -3.62 43.25 46.61
N GLN A 100 -3.56 44.59 46.64
CA GLN A 100 -2.37 45.46 46.49
C GLN A 100 -1.85 45.66 45.04
N ALA A 101 -1.54 46.87 44.55
CA ALA A 101 -1.24 48.15 45.18
C ALA A 101 -1.78 49.34 44.36
#